data_AF-A0AAU9XTH4-F1
#
_entry.id   AF-A0AAU9XTH4-F1
#
_cell.length_a   1.000
_cell.length_b   1.000
_cell.length_c   1.000
_cell.angle_alpha   90.00
_cell.angle_beta   90.00
_cell.angle_gamma   90.00
#
_symmetry.space_group_name_H-M   'P 1'
#
loop_
_entity.id
_entity.type
_entity.pdbx_description
1 polymer ?
#
loop_
_entity_poly.entity_id
_entity_poly.type
_entity_poly.pdbx_seq_one_letter_code
_entity_poly.pdbx_strand_id
1 'polypeptide(L)'
;MWWLFRHFRFVLFAASMEIVTTNDQCRTEVNIQGMALKRSVFKRWSLAAPHLCDVKCGLEISCQSYNYNPKYQICELNNRTKEAKPENFLSAPAWFYIRRLNGRAPLGSIPESTALSCHEIKASEGKHTISGKYWLDPTGKGKAKLIYCDMVNEDMDECKFNISDCDVSANCTNTYGSYKCTCKVGYIGDGRSCTDIDECKGNHSCHVNATCTNTKGSYVCSCHPGYTGNGRDCTDIDECKGNNSCHVNATCKNILGSHVCQCHAGYTGNGQNCSDIDECQKNNHDCHLNATCQNTNGSFVCTCVFGFNGDGRNCTDIDECARNLPCHVNANCTNTIGSHVCTCHTGYTGDGKSCW
;
A
#
# COMPACT_ATOMS: atom_id res chain seq x y z
N MET A 1 -10.40 64.97 -69.72
CA MET A 1 -11.20 66.07 -70.30
C MET A 1 -11.70 66.92 -69.15
N TRP A 2 -11.18 68.13 -69.00
CA TRP A 2 -11.75 69.16 -68.12
C TRP A 2 -13.25 69.32 -68.40
N TRP A 3 -14.04 69.74 -67.41
CA TRP A 3 -14.85 70.96 -67.49
C TRP A 3 -15.49 71.26 -66.13
N LEU A 4 -15.19 72.47 -65.64
CA LEU A 4 -15.81 73.20 -64.54
C LEU A 4 -17.20 73.72 -64.95
N PHE A 5 -18.08 73.98 -63.98
CA PHE A 5 -18.89 75.21 -63.78
C PHE A 5 -19.89 74.94 -62.61
N ARG A 6 -19.65 75.41 -61.37
CA ARG A 6 -19.92 76.74 -60.80
C ARG A 6 -21.41 76.95 -60.46
N HIS A 7 -21.75 77.19 -59.19
CA HIS A 7 -22.52 78.36 -58.75
C HIS A 7 -22.54 78.53 -57.22
N PHE A 8 -22.19 79.75 -56.82
CA PHE A 8 -22.21 80.36 -55.48
C PHE A 8 -23.62 80.40 -54.87
N ARG A 9 -23.75 80.20 -53.54
CA ARG A 9 -24.59 81.04 -52.65
C ARG A 9 -24.40 80.71 -51.15
N PHE A 10 -24.04 81.76 -50.42
CA PHE A 10 -24.19 82.05 -48.98
C PHE A 10 -24.72 80.92 -48.06
N VAL A 11 -23.86 80.48 -47.14
CA VAL A 11 -24.26 79.67 -45.98
C VAL A 11 -24.31 80.58 -44.75
N LEU A 12 -25.54 80.85 -44.28
CA LEU A 12 -25.85 81.30 -42.93
C LEU A 12 -25.53 80.15 -41.96
N PHE A 13 -24.55 80.35 -41.07
CA PHE A 13 -24.34 79.44 -39.94
C PHE A 13 -25.44 79.68 -38.90
N ALA A 14 -26.54 78.94 -39.01
CA ALA A 14 -27.46 78.71 -37.91
C ALA A 14 -26.98 77.46 -37.15
N ALA A 15 -26.63 77.63 -35.88
CA ALA A 15 -26.29 76.51 -35.01
C ALA A 15 -27.50 75.58 -34.84
N SER A 16 -27.45 74.41 -35.46
CA SER A 16 -28.36 73.31 -35.16
C SER A 16 -27.89 72.60 -33.90
N MET A 17 -28.62 72.78 -32.80
CA MET A 17 -28.60 71.84 -31.68
C MET A 17 -28.98 70.46 -32.24
N GLU A 18 -28.09 69.48 -32.13
CA GLU A 18 -28.47 68.09 -32.31
C GLU A 18 -29.33 67.68 -31.12
N ILE A 19 -30.61 67.51 -31.40
CA ILE A 19 -31.58 66.84 -30.56
C ILE A 19 -31.11 65.40 -30.43
N VAL A 20 -30.51 65.05 -29.29
CA VAL A 20 -30.29 63.65 -28.92
C VAL A 20 -31.66 63.01 -28.79
N THR A 21 -32.00 62.18 -29.77
CA THR A 21 -33.23 61.41 -29.78
C THR A 21 -33.18 60.40 -28.63
N THR A 22 -34.24 60.40 -27.82
CA THR A 22 -34.48 59.44 -26.75
C THR A 22 -34.72 58.06 -27.36
N ASN A 23 -33.66 57.31 -27.67
CA ASN A 23 -33.80 55.90 -28.05
C ASN A 23 -32.69 54.97 -27.53
N ASP A 24 -31.76 55.45 -26.71
CA ASP A 24 -31.14 54.57 -25.72
C ASP A 24 -32.16 54.41 -24.59
N GLN A 25 -32.90 53.29 -24.63
CA GLN A 25 -33.64 52.84 -23.47
C GLN A 25 -32.68 52.86 -22.28
N CYS A 26 -32.95 53.70 -21.28
CA CYS A 26 -32.27 53.61 -19.99
C CYS A 26 -32.31 52.14 -19.59
N ARG A 27 -31.16 51.49 -19.40
CA ARG A 27 -31.11 50.19 -18.71
C ARG A 27 -31.77 50.43 -17.36
N THR A 28 -33.02 50.04 -17.23
CA THR A 28 -33.79 50.26 -16.02
C THR A 28 -33.09 49.51 -14.90
N GLU A 29 -32.65 50.26 -13.90
CA GLU A 29 -32.14 49.73 -12.65
C GLU A 29 -33.16 48.71 -12.14
N VAL A 30 -32.76 47.44 -12.02
CA VAL A 30 -33.66 46.40 -11.49
C VAL A 30 -33.73 46.58 -9.98
N ASN A 31 -34.49 47.59 -9.56
CA ASN A 31 -34.86 47.77 -8.16
C ASN A 31 -35.84 46.66 -7.79
N ILE A 32 -35.46 45.85 -6.82
CA ILE A 32 -36.35 44.83 -6.26
C ILE A 32 -36.85 45.36 -4.93
N GLN A 33 -38.02 46.01 -4.97
CA GLN A 33 -38.66 46.55 -3.78
C GLN A 33 -39.05 45.42 -2.81
N GLY A 34 -38.84 45.65 -1.52
CA GLY A 34 -39.22 44.71 -0.47
C GLY A 34 -38.28 43.51 -0.33
N MET A 35 -37.08 43.60 -0.91
CA MET A 35 -36.06 42.56 -0.85
C MET A 35 -34.70 43.15 -0.46
N ALA A 36 -33.91 42.36 0.24
CA ALA A 36 -32.52 42.69 0.55
C ALA A 36 -31.61 41.48 0.29
N LEU A 37 -30.43 41.74 -0.26
CA LEU A 37 -29.43 40.70 -0.51
C LEU A 37 -28.78 40.24 0.79
N LYS A 38 -28.81 38.93 1.08
CA LYS A 38 -28.24 38.34 2.31
C LYS A 38 -26.82 37.82 2.08
N ARG A 39 -25.97 37.89 3.12
CA ARG A 39 -24.64 37.24 3.22
C ARG A 39 -23.58 37.74 2.21
N SER A 40 -23.80 38.90 1.60
CA SER A 40 -22.82 39.56 0.71
C SER A 40 -22.56 41.02 1.10
N VAL A 41 -23.16 41.47 2.21
CA VAL A 41 -22.93 42.79 2.80
C VAL A 41 -21.54 42.79 3.42
N PHE A 42 -20.69 43.71 2.96
CA PHE A 42 -19.31 43.84 3.46
C PHE A 42 -19.05 45.19 4.14
N LYS A 43 -19.88 46.21 3.86
CA LYS A 43 -19.83 47.53 4.51
C LYS A 43 -21.24 48.04 4.77
N ARG A 44 -21.40 48.79 5.86
CA ARG A 44 -22.67 49.40 6.27
C ARG A 44 -22.47 50.85 6.67
N TRP A 45 -23.38 51.71 6.24
CA TRP A 45 -23.37 53.15 6.48
C TRP A 45 -24.76 53.64 6.89
N SER A 46 -24.80 54.72 7.67
CA SER A 46 -26.02 55.48 7.96
C SER A 46 -26.08 56.69 7.01
N LEU A 47 -27.01 56.68 6.06
CA LEU A 47 -27.13 57.69 5.00
C LEU A 47 -28.59 58.12 4.81
N ALA A 48 -28.80 59.44 4.81
CA ALA A 48 -30.14 60.05 4.73
C ALA A 48 -30.87 59.81 3.40
N ALA A 49 -30.17 59.42 2.33
CA ALA A 49 -30.75 59.26 1.01
C ALA A 49 -30.05 58.15 0.19
N PRO A 50 -30.74 57.51 -0.77
CA PRO A 50 -30.21 56.40 -1.57
C PRO A 50 -29.05 56.82 -2.50
N HIS A 51 -29.10 58.01 -3.11
CA HIS A 51 -28.03 58.50 -3.98
C HIS A 51 -26.66 58.62 -3.28
N LEU A 52 -26.64 58.82 -1.95
CA LEU A 52 -25.40 58.81 -1.18
C LEU A 52 -24.83 57.39 -1.09
N CYS A 53 -25.69 56.37 -1.10
CA CYS A 53 -25.29 54.97 -1.17
C CYS A 53 -24.68 54.65 -2.53
N ASP A 54 -25.20 55.22 -3.64
CA ASP A 54 -24.59 55.13 -4.97
C ASP A 54 -23.18 55.71 -4.98
N VAL A 55 -22.98 56.89 -4.38
CA VAL A 55 -21.65 57.51 -4.28
C VAL A 55 -20.69 56.63 -3.47
N LYS A 56 -21.14 56.12 -2.31
CA LYS A 56 -20.32 55.23 -1.47
C LYS A 56 -19.97 53.92 -2.18
N CYS A 57 -20.94 53.32 -2.87
CA CYS A 57 -20.69 52.14 -3.70
C CYS A 57 -19.73 52.48 -4.84
N GLY A 58 -19.92 53.64 -5.47
CA GLY A 58 -19.09 54.23 -6.53
C GLY A 58 -17.59 54.21 -6.24
N LEU A 59 -17.24 54.62 -5.02
CA LEU A 59 -15.86 54.72 -4.53
C LEU A 59 -15.23 53.37 -4.18
N GLU A 60 -16.03 52.31 -4.03
CA GLU A 60 -15.58 50.98 -3.65
C GLU A 60 -15.58 50.07 -4.89
N ILE A 61 -14.41 49.68 -5.37
CA ILE A 61 -14.28 48.86 -6.59
C ILE A 61 -14.91 47.47 -6.46
N SER A 62 -14.95 46.94 -5.23
CA SER A 62 -15.60 45.67 -4.89
C SER A 62 -17.11 45.79 -4.76
N CYS A 63 -17.68 47.00 -4.72
CA CYS A 63 -19.12 47.18 -4.59
C CYS A 63 -19.82 46.89 -5.92
N GLN A 64 -20.69 45.87 -5.89
CA GLN A 64 -21.43 45.33 -7.02
C GLN A 64 -22.93 45.68 -6.96
N SER A 65 -23.48 45.80 -5.75
CA SER A 65 -24.87 46.19 -5.49
C SER A 65 -24.97 46.76 -4.07
N TYR A 66 -26.12 47.25 -3.66
CA TYR A 66 -26.35 47.66 -2.27
C TYR A 66 -27.81 47.48 -1.87
N ASN A 67 -28.05 47.30 -0.57
CA ASN A 67 -29.38 47.38 0.02
C ASN A 67 -29.54 48.76 0.67
N TYR A 68 -30.70 49.39 0.50
CA TYR A 68 -31.03 50.64 1.16
C TYR A 68 -32.35 50.54 1.93
N ASN A 69 -32.37 51.04 3.16
CA ASN A 69 -33.56 51.12 3.99
C ASN A 69 -33.89 52.60 4.26
N PRO A 70 -34.95 53.17 3.66
CA PRO A 70 -35.30 54.57 3.88
C PRO A 70 -35.86 54.83 5.28
N LYS A 71 -36.49 53.84 5.93
CA LYS A 71 -37.07 54.01 7.27
C LYS A 71 -36.00 54.25 8.34
N TYR A 72 -34.88 53.54 8.22
CA TYR A 72 -33.77 53.61 9.17
C TYR A 72 -32.54 54.31 8.61
N GLN A 73 -32.60 54.81 7.36
CA GLN A 73 -31.49 55.47 6.69
C GLN A 73 -30.23 54.61 6.63
N ILE A 74 -30.38 53.31 6.38
CA ILE A 74 -29.26 52.35 6.33
C ILE A 74 -28.91 52.04 4.88
N CYS A 75 -27.63 52.09 4.56
CA CYS A 75 -27.02 51.66 3.31
C CYS A 75 -26.07 50.48 3.56
N GLU A 76 -26.28 49.36 2.90
CA GLU A 76 -25.46 48.16 2.99
C GLU A 76 -24.85 47.83 1.63
N LEU A 77 -23.54 47.99 1.49
CA LEU A 77 -22.83 47.69 0.26
C LEU A 77 -22.60 46.18 0.14
N ASN A 78 -22.87 45.65 -1.05
CA ASN A 78 -22.74 44.24 -1.37
C ASN A 78 -21.64 44.02 -2.43
N ASN A 79 -20.81 43.01 -2.22
CA ASN A 79 -19.74 42.65 -3.15
C ASN A 79 -20.18 41.63 -4.22
N ARG A 80 -21.49 41.37 -4.35
CA ARG A 80 -22.06 40.46 -5.36
C ARG A 80 -23.30 41.05 -6.02
N THR A 81 -23.52 40.65 -7.27
CA THR A 81 -24.79 40.77 -8.00
C THR A 81 -25.36 39.37 -8.14
N LYS A 82 -26.20 38.92 -7.20
CA LYS A 82 -26.77 37.56 -7.30
C LYS A 82 -27.96 37.61 -8.25
N GLU A 83 -27.70 37.34 -9.51
CA GLU A 83 -28.73 37.40 -10.54
C GLU A 83 -29.85 36.39 -10.24
N ALA A 84 -30.99 36.96 -9.86
CA ALA A 84 -32.35 36.43 -9.90
C ALA A 84 -32.71 35.09 -9.24
N LYS A 85 -31.86 34.46 -8.41
CA LYS A 85 -32.34 33.34 -7.56
C LYS A 85 -33.12 33.88 -6.35
N PRO A 86 -34.43 33.62 -6.19
CA PRO A 86 -35.23 34.17 -5.08
C PRO A 86 -34.69 33.82 -3.70
N GLU A 87 -34.06 32.65 -3.57
CA GLU A 87 -33.50 32.10 -2.32
C GLU A 87 -32.40 32.97 -1.70
N ASN A 88 -31.76 33.82 -2.50
CA ASN A 88 -30.67 34.68 -2.06
C ASN A 88 -31.12 36.04 -1.51
N PHE A 89 -32.39 36.37 -1.73
CA PHE A 89 -33.03 37.58 -1.24
C PHE A 89 -33.83 37.23 0.01
N LEU A 90 -33.72 38.08 1.03
CA LEU A 90 -34.65 38.06 2.14
C LEU A 90 -35.81 38.99 1.82
N SER A 91 -37.03 38.50 2.04
CA SER A 91 -38.20 39.38 2.10
C SER A 91 -37.98 40.39 3.22
N ALA A 92 -37.91 41.65 2.83
CA ALA A 92 -37.54 42.77 3.67
C ALA A 92 -38.35 43.99 3.19
N PRO A 93 -39.62 44.12 3.59
CA PRO A 93 -40.57 45.10 3.02
C PRO A 93 -40.10 46.56 3.10
N ALA A 94 -39.26 46.89 4.09
CA ALA A 94 -38.70 48.22 4.30
C ALA A 94 -37.36 48.45 3.56
N TRP A 95 -36.89 47.52 2.74
CA TRP A 95 -35.60 47.57 2.07
C TRP A 95 -35.76 47.56 0.55
N PHE A 96 -34.78 48.15 -0.11
CA PHE A 96 -34.65 48.25 -1.56
C PHE A 96 -33.30 47.66 -1.94
N TYR A 97 -33.30 46.69 -2.84
CA TYR A 97 -32.07 46.19 -3.46
C TYR A 97 -31.81 46.94 -4.76
N ILE A 98 -30.59 47.45 -4.94
CA ILE A 98 -30.17 48.20 -6.12
C ILE A 98 -28.87 47.61 -6.68
N ARG A 99 -28.90 47.22 -7.96
CA ARG A 99 -27.74 46.72 -8.71
C ARG A 99 -26.93 47.91 -9.26
N ARG A 100 -25.62 47.91 -9.05
CA ARG A 100 -24.73 48.87 -9.72
C ARG A 100 -24.46 48.41 -11.15
N LEU A 101 -24.63 49.29 -12.13
CA LEU A 101 -24.39 48.97 -13.55
C LEU A 101 -23.05 49.52 -14.07
N ASN A 102 -22.57 50.66 -13.55
CA ASN A 102 -21.40 51.36 -14.07
C ASN A 102 -20.25 51.41 -13.05
N GLY A 103 -19.01 51.24 -13.53
CA GLY A 103 -17.79 51.39 -12.74
C GLY A 103 -17.52 50.28 -11.70
N ARG A 104 -18.24 49.16 -11.76
CA ARG A 104 -17.96 47.96 -10.93
C ARG A 104 -16.91 47.08 -11.61
N ALA A 105 -16.06 46.40 -10.83
CA ALA A 105 -15.18 45.37 -11.36
C ALA A 105 -16.01 44.14 -11.84
N PRO A 106 -15.71 43.51 -12.98
CA PRO A 106 -16.40 42.29 -13.40
C PRO A 106 -16.31 41.19 -12.34
N LEU A 107 -17.36 40.36 -12.22
CA LEU A 107 -17.33 39.24 -11.28
C LEU A 107 -16.15 38.29 -11.59
N GLY A 108 -15.39 37.93 -10.56
CA GLY A 108 -14.19 37.10 -10.68
C GLY A 108 -12.94 37.84 -11.18
N SER A 109 -12.99 39.14 -11.47
CA SER A 109 -11.79 39.86 -11.94
C SER A 109 -10.82 40.26 -10.82
N ILE A 110 -11.30 40.34 -9.58
CA ILE A 110 -10.54 40.72 -8.39
C ILE A 110 -10.85 39.77 -7.21
N PRO A 111 -9.91 39.56 -6.26
CA PRO A 111 -10.10 38.63 -5.14
C PRO A 111 -11.24 39.02 -4.19
N GLU A 112 -11.63 40.30 -4.13
CA GLU A 112 -12.73 40.80 -3.31
C GLU A 112 -14.12 40.56 -3.93
N SER A 113 -14.16 40.18 -5.21
CA SER A 113 -15.37 39.95 -6.02
C SER A 113 -15.32 38.55 -6.62
N THR A 114 -15.26 37.52 -5.78
CA THR A 114 -15.13 36.13 -6.23
C THR A 114 -16.45 35.53 -6.70
N ALA A 115 -16.37 34.74 -7.76
CA ALA A 115 -17.45 33.86 -8.20
C ALA A 115 -17.32 32.45 -7.57
N LEU A 116 -18.40 31.69 -7.58
CA LEU A 116 -18.45 30.28 -7.18
C LEU A 116 -18.21 29.34 -8.37
N SER A 117 -18.51 29.77 -9.60
CA SER A 117 -18.36 28.96 -10.82
C SER A 117 -18.16 29.82 -12.07
N CYS A 118 -17.65 29.23 -13.15
CA CYS A 118 -17.56 29.88 -14.46
C CYS A 118 -18.94 30.23 -15.03
N HIS A 119 -19.93 29.36 -14.79
CA HIS A 119 -21.34 29.62 -15.10
C HIS A 119 -21.84 30.91 -14.41
N GLU A 120 -21.52 31.12 -13.13
CA GLU A 120 -21.92 32.35 -12.41
C GLU A 120 -21.30 33.62 -13.04
N ILE A 121 -20.04 33.55 -13.48
CA ILE A 121 -19.38 34.67 -14.15
C ILE A 121 -20.09 34.98 -15.48
N LYS A 122 -20.40 33.97 -16.28
CA LYS A 122 -21.05 34.15 -17.58
C LYS A 122 -22.49 34.64 -17.46
N ALA A 123 -23.23 34.16 -16.46
CA ALA A 123 -24.53 34.70 -16.11
C ALA A 123 -24.40 36.20 -15.76
N SER A 124 -23.51 36.54 -14.82
CA SER A 124 -23.32 37.89 -14.28
C SER A 124 -22.87 38.93 -15.30
N GLU A 125 -21.90 38.56 -16.14
CA GLU A 125 -21.21 39.49 -17.04
C GLU A 125 -21.64 39.34 -18.51
N GLY A 126 -22.46 38.34 -18.82
CA GLY A 126 -23.07 38.13 -20.12
C GLY A 126 -22.06 37.83 -21.23
N LYS A 127 -22.37 38.25 -22.46
CA LYS A 127 -21.60 37.91 -23.68
C LYS A 127 -20.18 38.48 -23.74
N HIS A 128 -19.77 39.31 -22.79
CA HIS A 128 -18.44 39.95 -22.77
C HIS A 128 -17.37 39.10 -22.07
N THR A 129 -17.72 37.96 -21.48
CA THR A 129 -16.75 37.07 -20.84
C THR A 129 -15.92 36.29 -21.85
N ILE A 130 -14.62 36.17 -21.59
CA ILE A 130 -13.66 35.42 -22.42
C ILE A 130 -13.02 34.31 -21.60
N SER A 131 -12.61 33.21 -22.23
CA SER A 131 -11.87 32.15 -21.51
C SER A 131 -10.56 32.71 -20.94
N GLY A 132 -10.31 32.47 -19.67
CA GLY A 132 -9.26 33.18 -18.93
C GLY A 132 -9.22 32.80 -17.45
N LYS A 133 -8.33 33.46 -16.70
CA LYS A 133 -8.19 33.24 -15.26
C LYS A 133 -9.09 34.20 -14.48
N TYR A 134 -9.86 33.64 -13.55
CA TYR A 134 -10.79 34.35 -12.68
C TYR A 134 -10.61 33.94 -11.21
N TRP A 135 -10.88 34.86 -10.30
CA TRP A 135 -10.93 34.62 -8.87
C TRP A 135 -12.22 33.89 -8.49
N LEU A 136 -12.05 32.62 -8.14
CA LEU A 136 -13.14 31.71 -7.80
C LEU A 136 -12.97 31.21 -6.36
N ASP A 137 -14.08 31.12 -5.63
CA ASP A 137 -14.19 30.42 -4.35
C ASP A 137 -15.33 29.40 -4.43
N PRO A 138 -15.08 28.22 -5.07
CA PRO A 138 -16.12 27.21 -5.27
C PRO A 138 -16.68 26.66 -3.95
N THR A 139 -15.90 26.74 -2.87
CA THR A 139 -16.28 26.24 -1.55
C THR A 139 -17.13 27.24 -0.75
N GLY A 140 -17.13 28.52 -1.13
CA GLY A 140 -17.79 29.60 -0.40
C GLY A 140 -17.21 29.88 1.00
N LYS A 141 -15.99 29.40 1.29
CA LYS A 141 -15.32 29.52 2.61
C LYS A 141 -14.37 30.72 2.71
N GLY A 142 -14.38 31.62 1.73
CA GLY A 142 -13.54 32.82 1.68
C GLY A 142 -12.11 32.55 1.19
N LYS A 143 -11.84 31.42 0.54
CA LYS A 143 -10.52 31.05 0.01
C LYS A 143 -10.50 31.15 -1.51
N ALA A 144 -10.51 32.39 -2.00
CA ALA A 144 -10.39 32.69 -3.42
C ALA A 144 -9.10 32.12 -4.01
N LYS A 145 -9.21 31.42 -5.14
CA LYS A 145 -8.09 30.97 -5.96
C LYS A 145 -8.25 31.52 -7.38
N LEU A 146 -7.13 31.85 -8.02
CA LEU A 146 -7.12 32.26 -9.42
C LEU A 146 -7.13 31.01 -10.31
N ILE A 147 -8.27 30.76 -10.97
CA ILE A 147 -8.58 29.50 -11.68
C ILE A 147 -8.95 29.80 -13.13
N TYR A 148 -8.55 28.93 -14.06
CA TYR A 148 -8.92 29.09 -15.47
C TYR A 148 -10.36 28.62 -15.70
N CYS A 149 -11.18 29.50 -16.28
CA CYS A 149 -12.51 29.19 -16.78
C CYS A 149 -12.47 29.12 -18.30
N ASP A 150 -12.99 28.03 -18.85
CA ASP A 150 -13.39 28.00 -20.25
C ASP A 150 -14.82 28.55 -20.36
N MET A 151 -14.97 29.77 -20.87
CA MET A 151 -16.29 30.42 -20.99
C MET A 151 -17.11 29.90 -22.16
N VAL A 152 -16.51 29.10 -23.06
CA VAL A 152 -17.24 28.39 -24.12
C VAL A 152 -18.08 27.28 -23.50
N ASN A 153 -17.43 26.47 -22.66
CA ASN A 153 -18.05 25.34 -21.97
C ASN A 153 -18.57 25.70 -20.57
N GLU A 154 -18.31 26.89 -20.05
CA GLU A 154 -18.69 27.30 -18.68
C GLU A 154 -18.11 26.37 -17.60
N ASP A 155 -16.93 25.81 -17.88
CA ASP A 155 -16.31 24.74 -17.11
C ASP A 155 -14.93 25.14 -16.58
N MET A 156 -14.56 24.55 -15.44
CA MET A 156 -13.20 24.59 -14.90
C MET A 156 -12.76 23.18 -14.55
N ASP A 157 -11.49 22.87 -14.76
CA ASP A 157 -10.96 21.56 -14.36
C ASP A 157 -10.60 21.56 -12.86
N GLU A 158 -11.53 21.14 -11.99
CA GLU A 158 -11.30 21.15 -10.54
C GLU A 158 -10.18 20.20 -10.11
N CYS A 159 -9.94 19.14 -10.91
CA CYS A 159 -8.89 18.16 -10.68
C CYS A 159 -7.51 18.77 -10.92
N LYS A 160 -7.34 19.57 -11.98
CA LYS A 160 -6.06 20.23 -12.30
C LYS A 160 -5.67 21.31 -11.29
N PHE A 161 -6.65 21.96 -10.68
CA PHE A 161 -6.42 23.07 -9.73
C PHE A 161 -6.46 22.66 -8.25
N ASN A 162 -6.56 21.35 -7.94
CA ASN A 162 -6.69 20.83 -6.58
C ASN A 162 -7.80 21.55 -5.79
N ILE A 163 -8.98 21.62 -6.40
CA ILE A 163 -10.20 22.18 -5.81
C ILE A 163 -11.18 21.07 -5.44
N SER A 164 -11.02 19.89 -6.04
CA SER A 164 -11.88 18.74 -5.77
C SER A 164 -11.83 18.31 -4.30
N ASP A 165 -12.96 17.81 -3.80
CA ASP A 165 -13.13 17.24 -2.47
C ASP A 165 -12.94 15.71 -2.45
N CYS A 166 -12.27 15.16 -3.47
CA CYS A 166 -12.03 13.74 -3.57
C CYS A 166 -11.09 13.24 -2.45
N ASP A 167 -11.31 12.01 -2.01
CA ASP A 167 -10.42 11.33 -1.08
C ASP A 167 -8.99 11.21 -1.68
N VAL A 168 -7.96 11.16 -0.83
CA VAL A 168 -6.58 10.92 -1.28
C VAL A 168 -6.41 9.58 -1.99
N SER A 169 -7.27 8.61 -1.66
CA SER A 169 -7.37 7.30 -2.29
C SER A 169 -8.38 7.25 -3.43
N ALA A 170 -8.80 8.40 -3.97
CA ALA A 170 -9.66 8.50 -5.15
C ALA A 170 -8.96 9.18 -6.34
N ASN A 171 -9.43 8.86 -7.54
CA ASN A 171 -9.12 9.56 -8.78
C ASN A 171 -10.18 10.62 -9.03
N CYS A 172 -9.72 11.82 -9.39
CA CYS A 172 -10.60 12.91 -9.82
C CYS A 172 -10.69 12.91 -11.34
N THR A 173 -11.91 12.93 -11.88
CA THR A 173 -12.17 13.10 -13.31
C THR A 173 -13.03 14.34 -13.54
N ASN A 174 -12.52 15.30 -14.31
CA ASN A 174 -13.28 16.49 -14.67
C ASN A 174 -14.49 16.11 -15.54
N THR A 175 -15.62 16.76 -15.32
CA THR A 175 -16.84 16.62 -16.10
C THR A 175 -17.39 18.00 -16.43
N TYR A 176 -18.37 18.10 -17.32
CA TYR A 176 -18.93 19.41 -17.66
C TYR A 176 -19.66 20.04 -16.46
N GLY A 177 -19.15 21.15 -15.95
CA GLY A 177 -19.72 21.93 -14.85
C GLY A 177 -19.50 21.33 -13.45
N SER A 178 -18.71 20.26 -13.32
CA SER A 178 -18.43 19.56 -12.06
C SER A 178 -17.28 18.57 -12.25
N TYR A 179 -16.90 17.85 -11.21
CA TYR A 179 -16.01 16.68 -11.27
C TYR A 179 -16.67 15.45 -10.65
N LYS A 180 -16.11 14.28 -10.96
CA LYS A 180 -16.47 13.01 -10.33
C LYS A 180 -15.25 12.43 -9.63
N CYS A 181 -15.46 11.95 -8.40
CA CYS A 181 -14.46 11.19 -7.66
C CYS A 181 -14.77 9.69 -7.77
N THR A 182 -13.75 8.88 -8.03
CA THR A 182 -13.87 7.42 -8.03
C THR A 182 -12.75 6.82 -7.21
N CYS A 183 -13.06 5.91 -6.27
CA CYS A 183 -12.01 5.27 -5.47
C CYS A 183 -11.01 4.55 -6.39
N LYS A 184 -9.73 4.63 -6.03
CA LYS A 184 -8.65 3.91 -6.72
C LYS A 184 -8.89 2.41 -6.58
N VAL A 185 -8.29 1.63 -7.48
CA VAL A 185 -8.30 0.17 -7.41
C VAL A 185 -7.77 -0.28 -6.03
N GLY A 186 -8.43 -1.27 -5.42
CA GLY A 186 -8.14 -1.73 -4.05
C GLY A 186 -8.86 -0.95 -2.94
N TYR A 187 -9.67 0.05 -3.28
CA TYR A 187 -10.46 0.82 -2.31
C TYR A 187 -11.96 0.76 -2.65
N ILE A 188 -12.79 0.88 -1.62
CA ILE A 188 -14.26 0.93 -1.73
C ILE A 188 -14.82 2.18 -1.04
N GLY A 189 -15.89 2.75 -1.60
CA GLY A 189 -16.53 3.95 -1.08
C GLY A 189 -17.20 4.77 -2.18
N ASP A 190 -17.50 6.04 -1.88
CA ASP A 190 -18.19 6.98 -2.78
C ASP A 190 -17.25 7.90 -3.57
N GLY A 191 -15.94 7.74 -3.41
CA GLY A 191 -14.90 8.59 -4.01
C GLY A 191 -14.52 9.82 -3.18
N ARG A 192 -15.35 10.22 -2.21
CA ARG A 192 -15.05 11.28 -1.23
C ARG A 192 -14.60 10.70 0.12
N SER A 193 -15.03 9.48 0.41
CA SER A 193 -14.51 8.64 1.47
C SER A 193 -14.19 7.27 0.88
N CYS A 194 -12.91 6.93 0.82
CA CYS A 194 -12.43 5.65 0.33
C CYS A 194 -11.76 4.85 1.45
N THR A 195 -12.21 3.62 1.63
CA THR A 195 -11.64 2.67 2.60
C THR A 195 -10.94 1.55 1.88
N ASP A 196 -9.83 1.09 2.45
CA ASP A 196 -9.04 -0.01 1.95
C ASP A 196 -9.87 -1.31 1.95
N ILE A 197 -9.82 -2.07 0.86
CA ILE A 197 -10.45 -3.39 0.79
C ILE A 197 -9.48 -4.39 1.43
N ASP A 198 -9.94 -5.13 2.43
CA ASP A 198 -9.15 -6.21 3.03
C ASP A 198 -9.33 -7.50 2.22
N GLU A 199 -8.49 -7.72 1.21
CA GLU A 199 -8.62 -8.90 0.35
C GLU A 199 -8.38 -10.22 1.10
N CYS A 200 -7.66 -10.17 2.23
CA CYS A 200 -7.37 -11.36 3.05
C CYS A 200 -8.57 -11.87 3.85
N LYS A 201 -9.61 -11.04 4.06
CA LYS A 201 -10.90 -11.50 4.62
C LYS A 201 -11.87 -12.01 3.56
N GLY A 202 -11.60 -11.70 2.30
CA GLY A 202 -12.44 -12.03 1.16
C GLY A 202 -11.83 -13.13 0.30
N ASN A 203 -12.03 -13.01 -1.00
CA ASN A 203 -11.44 -13.91 -1.98
C ASN A 203 -10.08 -13.36 -2.43
N HIS A 204 -9.02 -14.10 -2.16
CA HIS A 204 -7.66 -13.77 -2.58
C HIS A 204 -7.05 -14.93 -3.37
N SER A 205 -6.06 -14.63 -4.22
CA SER A 205 -5.36 -15.65 -5.01
C SER A 205 -3.96 -15.97 -4.47
N CYS A 206 -3.77 -15.88 -3.16
CA CYS A 206 -2.61 -16.49 -2.48
C CYS A 206 -2.68 -18.01 -2.54
N HIS A 207 -1.52 -18.66 -2.61
CA HIS A 207 -1.40 -20.11 -2.57
C HIS A 207 -1.88 -20.67 -1.22
N VAL A 208 -2.30 -21.94 -1.17
CA VAL A 208 -2.71 -22.61 0.08
C VAL A 208 -1.57 -22.68 1.12
N ASN A 209 -0.33 -22.74 0.64
CA ASN A 209 0.89 -22.71 1.46
C ASN A 209 1.50 -21.30 1.54
N ALA A 210 0.66 -20.26 1.55
CA ALA A 210 1.10 -18.88 1.68
C ALA A 210 0.20 -18.10 2.64
N THR A 211 0.83 -17.18 3.37
CA THR A 211 0.16 -16.20 4.22
C THR A 211 -0.25 -14.99 3.40
N CYS A 212 -1.53 -14.61 3.48
CA CYS A 212 -2.04 -13.35 2.95
C CYS A 212 -1.80 -12.21 3.95
N THR A 213 -1.25 -11.09 3.49
CA THR A 213 -1.10 -9.86 4.27
C THR A 213 -1.73 -8.70 3.52
N ASN A 214 -2.75 -8.08 4.12
CA ASN A 214 -3.43 -6.93 3.54
C ASN A 214 -2.52 -5.69 3.56
N THR A 215 -2.56 -4.90 2.50
CA THR A 215 -1.79 -3.67 2.36
C THR A 215 -2.67 -2.55 1.81
N LYS A 216 -2.26 -1.29 1.93
CA LYS A 216 -3.08 -0.19 1.42
C LYS A 216 -3.21 -0.23 -0.10
N GLY A 217 -4.40 -0.56 -0.60
CA GLY A 217 -4.79 -0.65 -2.01
C GLY A 217 -4.46 -1.98 -2.69
N SER A 218 -4.00 -3.00 -1.95
CA SER A 218 -3.67 -4.33 -2.49
C SER A 218 -3.36 -5.32 -1.35
N TYR A 219 -2.85 -6.49 -1.67
CA TYR A 219 -2.36 -7.47 -0.70
C TYR A 219 -1.11 -8.17 -1.21
N VAL A 220 -0.33 -8.72 -0.27
CA VAL A 220 0.87 -9.49 -0.56
C VAL A 220 0.69 -10.91 -0.05
N CYS A 221 1.09 -11.88 -0.86
CA CYS A 221 1.15 -13.27 -0.47
C CYS A 221 2.62 -13.65 -0.21
N SER A 222 2.88 -14.41 0.85
CA SER A 222 4.23 -14.89 1.17
C SER A 222 4.18 -16.37 1.52
N CYS A 223 5.00 -17.18 0.85
CA CYS A 223 5.03 -18.63 1.10
C CYS A 223 5.33 -18.93 2.57
N HIS A 224 4.70 -19.97 3.10
CA HIS A 224 4.99 -20.49 4.44
C HIS A 224 6.45 -20.95 4.54
N PRO A 225 7.04 -21.01 5.75
CA PRO A 225 8.36 -21.60 5.96
C PRO A 225 8.44 -23.02 5.37
N GLY A 226 9.58 -23.35 4.75
CA GLY A 226 9.78 -24.62 4.03
C GLY A 226 9.26 -24.63 2.59
N TYR A 227 8.65 -23.53 2.13
CA TYR A 227 8.21 -23.35 0.75
C TYR A 227 8.91 -22.16 0.09
N THR A 228 9.11 -22.25 -1.23
CA THR A 228 9.68 -21.20 -2.07
C THR A 228 8.72 -20.83 -3.21
N GLY A 229 8.80 -19.59 -3.70
CA GLY A 229 7.95 -19.10 -4.78
C GLY A 229 7.54 -17.64 -4.61
N ASN A 230 6.49 -17.23 -5.33
CA ASN A 230 6.01 -15.84 -5.36
C ASN A 230 4.82 -15.58 -4.40
N GLY A 231 4.45 -16.55 -3.56
CA GLY A 231 3.30 -16.49 -2.66
C GLY A 231 1.95 -16.84 -3.30
N ARG A 232 1.84 -16.82 -4.63
CA ARG A 232 0.67 -17.30 -5.39
C ARG A 232 0.86 -18.73 -5.90
N ASP A 233 2.11 -19.08 -6.17
CA ASP A 233 2.60 -20.41 -6.45
C ASP A 233 3.75 -20.70 -5.48
N CYS A 234 3.52 -21.63 -4.55
CA CYS A 234 4.52 -22.03 -3.56
C CYS A 234 4.82 -23.52 -3.71
N THR A 235 6.09 -23.83 -3.95
CA THR A 235 6.60 -25.18 -4.08
C THR A 235 7.44 -25.54 -2.87
N ASP A 236 7.36 -26.80 -2.47
CA ASP A 236 8.16 -27.36 -1.40
C ASP A 236 9.67 -27.19 -1.67
N ILE A 237 10.43 -26.81 -0.65
CA ILE A 237 11.89 -26.74 -0.74
C ILE A 237 12.44 -28.12 -0.43
N ASP A 238 13.18 -28.70 -1.36
CA ASP A 238 13.86 -29.98 -1.12
C ASP A 238 15.17 -29.75 -0.36
N GLU A 239 15.13 -29.77 0.98
CA GLU A 239 16.33 -29.50 1.78
C GLU A 239 17.40 -30.59 1.65
N CYS A 240 17.04 -31.77 1.15
CA CYS A 240 17.96 -32.89 0.95
C CYS A 240 18.82 -32.74 -0.32
N LYS A 241 18.41 -31.93 -1.31
CA LYS A 241 19.21 -31.64 -2.51
C LYS A 241 20.23 -30.51 -2.33
N GLY A 242 20.12 -29.76 -1.24
CA GLY A 242 20.96 -28.61 -0.92
C GLY A 242 21.94 -28.88 0.22
N ASN A 243 22.11 -27.88 1.10
CA ASN A 243 22.92 -28.00 2.30
C ASN A 243 22.17 -28.88 3.32
N ASN A 244 22.35 -30.20 3.22
CA ASN A 244 21.70 -31.17 4.08
C ASN A 244 22.07 -30.92 5.55
N SER A 245 21.09 -30.57 6.37
CA SER A 245 21.30 -30.30 7.81
C SER A 245 21.41 -31.58 8.65
N CYS A 246 21.40 -32.75 8.01
CA CYS A 246 21.49 -34.06 8.66
C CYS A 246 22.94 -34.43 8.99
N HIS A 247 23.13 -35.27 10.01
CA HIS A 247 24.43 -35.84 10.34
C HIS A 247 24.99 -36.67 9.18
N VAL A 248 26.32 -36.80 9.08
CA VAL A 248 26.98 -37.65 8.08
C VAL A 248 26.55 -39.12 8.16
N ASN A 249 26.21 -39.58 9.37
CA ASN A 249 25.68 -40.93 9.63
C ASN A 249 24.14 -40.94 9.69
N ALA A 250 23.47 -40.09 8.92
CA ALA A 250 22.03 -40.06 8.80
C ALA A 250 21.58 -39.92 7.34
N THR A 251 20.43 -40.51 7.04
CA THR A 251 19.73 -40.36 5.76
C THR A 251 18.73 -39.21 5.87
N CYS A 252 18.75 -38.32 4.87
CA CYS A 252 17.79 -37.22 4.73
C CYS A 252 16.58 -37.67 3.91
N LYS A 253 15.37 -37.36 4.39
CA LYS A 253 14.12 -37.55 3.65
C LYS A 253 13.33 -36.26 3.60
N ASN A 254 13.11 -35.74 2.39
CA ASN A 254 12.30 -34.56 2.16
C ASN A 254 10.81 -34.85 2.45
N ILE A 255 10.13 -33.93 3.12
CA ILE A 255 8.69 -33.98 3.39
C ILE A 255 8.06 -32.61 3.07
N LEU A 256 6.75 -32.54 2.95
CA LEU A 256 6.11 -31.25 2.65
C LEU A 256 6.32 -30.24 3.80
N GLY A 257 6.97 -29.12 3.48
CA GLY A 257 7.29 -28.01 4.35
C GLY A 257 8.54 -28.23 5.23
N SER A 258 9.24 -29.35 5.11
CA SER A 258 10.44 -29.64 5.92
C SER A 258 11.21 -30.89 5.45
N HIS A 259 12.15 -31.37 6.27
CA HIS A 259 12.83 -32.64 6.06
C HIS A 259 13.00 -33.38 7.38
N VAL A 260 13.19 -34.70 7.28
CA VAL A 260 13.48 -35.57 8.43
C VAL A 260 14.83 -36.23 8.23
N CYS A 261 15.64 -36.24 9.28
CA CYS A 261 16.91 -36.95 9.32
C CYS A 261 16.76 -38.23 10.15
N GLN A 262 17.25 -39.35 9.65
CA GLN A 262 17.23 -40.63 10.37
C GLN A 262 18.64 -41.21 10.45
N CYS A 263 19.14 -41.48 11.65
CA CYS A 263 20.46 -42.10 11.83
C CYS A 263 20.53 -43.47 11.12
N HIS A 264 21.69 -43.77 10.53
CA HIS A 264 21.99 -45.07 9.95
C HIS A 264 21.96 -46.18 11.02
N ALA A 265 21.82 -47.43 10.59
CA ALA A 265 21.93 -48.58 11.49
C ALA A 265 23.29 -48.58 12.23
N GLY A 266 23.29 -49.01 13.50
CA GLY A 266 24.46 -48.89 14.37
C GLY A 266 24.64 -47.51 15.03
N TYR A 267 23.79 -46.53 14.70
CA TYR A 267 23.82 -45.19 15.29
C TYR A 267 22.50 -44.84 15.99
N THR A 268 22.58 -44.00 17.02
CA THR A 268 21.43 -43.47 17.76
C THR A 268 21.50 -41.95 17.85
N GLY A 269 20.34 -41.29 17.91
CA GLY A 269 20.26 -39.84 18.02
C GLY A 269 19.03 -39.26 17.33
N ASN A 270 19.06 -37.96 17.05
CA ASN A 270 17.95 -37.21 16.44
C ASN A 270 18.10 -37.01 14.92
N GLY A 271 19.05 -37.70 14.29
CA GLY A 271 19.36 -37.58 12.85
C GLY A 271 20.22 -36.37 12.48
N GLN A 272 20.20 -35.28 13.25
CA GLN A 272 21.15 -34.17 13.09
C GLN A 272 22.45 -34.42 13.85
N ASN A 273 22.36 -35.12 14.98
CA ASN A 273 23.47 -35.66 15.75
C ASN A 273 23.24 -37.15 15.91
N CYS A 274 24.15 -37.97 15.36
CA CYS A 274 24.11 -39.42 15.48
C CYS A 274 25.40 -39.90 16.12
N SER A 275 25.27 -40.60 17.25
CA SER A 275 26.38 -41.24 17.95
C SER A 275 26.34 -42.74 17.74
N ASP A 276 27.51 -43.35 17.68
CA ASP A 276 27.68 -44.79 17.64
C ASP A 276 26.94 -45.48 18.81
N ILE A 277 26.36 -46.65 18.54
CA ILE A 277 25.75 -47.50 19.56
C ILE A 277 26.81 -48.50 19.99
N ASP A 278 27.26 -48.42 21.23
CA ASP A 278 28.13 -49.47 21.77
C ASP A 278 27.31 -50.74 22.07
N GLU A 279 27.35 -51.70 21.14
CA GLU A 279 26.61 -52.95 21.28
C GLU A 279 27.15 -53.83 22.41
N CYS A 280 28.45 -53.73 22.72
CA CYS A 280 29.10 -54.48 23.79
C CYS A 280 28.64 -53.99 25.17
N GLN A 281 28.51 -52.67 25.37
CA GLN A 281 27.99 -52.11 26.62
C GLN A 281 26.49 -52.36 26.81
N LYS A 282 25.73 -52.34 25.70
CA LYS A 282 24.28 -52.57 25.75
C LYS A 282 23.89 -54.05 25.74
N ASN A 283 24.86 -54.98 25.69
CA ASN A 283 24.64 -56.41 25.50
C ASN A 283 23.72 -56.72 24.29
N ASN A 284 23.85 -55.92 23.22
CA ASN A 284 23.07 -56.06 21.99
C ASN A 284 23.96 -56.65 20.87
N HIS A 285 24.65 -57.74 21.16
CA HIS A 285 25.57 -58.40 20.24
C HIS A 285 25.32 -59.91 20.18
N ASP A 286 25.81 -60.56 19.14
CA ASP A 286 25.68 -61.99 18.88
C ASP A 286 27.01 -62.75 19.00
N CYS A 287 28.01 -62.16 19.70
CA CYS A 287 29.28 -62.84 19.97
C CYS A 287 29.11 -64.17 20.71
N HIS A 288 29.93 -65.15 20.36
CA HIS A 288 29.97 -66.45 21.02
C HIS A 288 30.34 -66.31 22.50
N LEU A 289 29.91 -67.26 23.34
CA LEU A 289 30.26 -67.27 24.78
C LEU A 289 31.78 -67.27 25.03
N ASN A 290 32.54 -67.93 24.15
CA ASN A 290 34.01 -67.95 24.16
C ASN A 290 34.62 -66.89 23.23
N ALA A 291 33.96 -65.74 23.09
CA ALA A 291 34.48 -64.60 22.33
C ALA A 291 34.39 -63.30 23.15
N THR A 292 35.31 -62.39 22.90
CA THR A 292 35.27 -61.01 23.39
C THR A 292 34.61 -60.10 22.37
N CYS A 293 33.68 -59.26 22.84
CA CYS A 293 33.06 -58.20 22.04
C CYS A 293 33.94 -56.95 22.06
N GLN A 294 34.21 -56.37 20.90
CA GLN A 294 34.87 -55.08 20.73
C GLN A 294 33.99 -54.15 19.91
N ASN A 295 33.61 -53.01 20.48
CA ASN A 295 32.81 -52.01 19.78
C ASN A 295 33.62 -51.35 18.64
N THR A 296 32.95 -51.02 17.54
CA THR A 296 33.49 -50.30 16.39
C THR A 296 32.51 -49.22 15.92
N ASN A 297 32.94 -48.29 15.08
CA ASN A 297 32.05 -47.21 14.66
C ASN A 297 30.98 -47.75 13.68
N GLY A 298 29.72 -47.80 14.13
CA GLY A 298 28.54 -48.27 13.42
C GLY A 298 28.26 -49.77 13.53
N SER A 299 29.03 -50.51 14.34
CA SER A 299 28.90 -51.98 14.51
C SER A 299 29.82 -52.46 15.65
N PHE A 300 29.86 -53.77 15.90
CA PHE A 300 30.85 -54.42 16.75
C PHE A 300 31.58 -55.55 16.03
N VAL A 301 32.71 -55.99 16.59
CA VAL A 301 33.50 -57.14 16.15
C VAL A 301 33.62 -58.12 17.30
N CYS A 302 33.44 -59.42 17.01
CA CYS A 302 33.64 -60.50 17.96
C CYS A 302 34.97 -61.21 17.66
N THR A 303 35.77 -61.48 18.68
CA THR A 303 37.04 -62.21 18.54
C THR A 303 37.07 -63.38 19.51
N CYS A 304 37.37 -64.59 19.02
CA CYS A 304 37.49 -65.75 19.91
C CYS A 304 38.58 -65.52 20.96
N VAL A 305 38.31 -65.94 22.19
CA VAL A 305 39.30 -65.86 23.27
C VAL A 305 40.48 -66.81 22.99
N PHE A 306 41.62 -66.56 23.64
CA PHE A 306 42.80 -67.41 23.49
C PHE A 306 42.48 -68.89 23.77
N GLY A 307 43.02 -69.80 22.97
CA GLY A 307 42.70 -71.24 23.01
C GLY A 307 41.52 -71.64 22.12
N PHE A 308 40.81 -70.69 21.50
CA PHE A 308 39.72 -70.95 20.56
C PHE A 308 40.00 -70.34 19.19
N ASN A 309 39.44 -70.97 18.14
CA ASN A 309 39.49 -70.48 16.76
C ASN A 309 38.08 -70.41 16.16
N GLY A 310 37.86 -69.49 15.22
CA GLY A 310 36.58 -69.27 14.57
C GLY A 310 36.37 -67.82 14.12
N ASP A 311 35.12 -67.47 13.84
CA ASP A 311 34.70 -66.14 13.36
C ASP A 311 34.26 -65.19 14.48
N GLY A 312 34.40 -65.60 15.75
CA GLY A 312 33.94 -64.84 16.92
C GLY A 312 32.45 -65.02 17.26
N ARG A 313 31.64 -65.52 16.33
CA ARG A 313 30.23 -65.91 16.57
C ARG A 313 30.09 -67.41 16.80
N ASN A 314 31.04 -68.18 16.27
CA ASN A 314 31.24 -69.59 16.51
C ASN A 314 32.72 -69.79 16.86
N CYS A 315 33.01 -70.12 18.12
CA CYS A 315 34.38 -70.36 18.59
C CYS A 315 34.53 -71.80 19.07
N THR A 316 35.42 -72.54 18.41
CA THR A 316 35.74 -73.93 18.74
C THR A 316 37.10 -74.03 19.38
N ASP A 317 37.22 -74.94 20.34
CA ASP A 317 38.47 -75.25 21.02
C ASP A 317 39.58 -75.63 20.02
N ILE A 318 40.78 -75.11 20.24
CA ILE A 318 41.97 -75.46 19.44
C ILE A 318 42.62 -76.67 20.11
N ASP A 319 42.73 -77.78 19.39
CA ASP A 319 43.58 -78.89 19.84
C ASP A 319 45.06 -78.52 19.66
N GLU A 320 45.69 -77.99 20.72
CA GLU A 320 47.09 -77.58 20.64
C GLU A 320 48.04 -78.78 20.52
N CYS A 321 47.63 -79.95 21.01
CA CYS A 321 48.40 -81.19 20.91
C CYS A 321 48.48 -81.67 19.46
N ALA A 322 47.42 -81.52 18.67
CA ALA A 322 47.40 -81.85 17.26
C ALA A 322 48.13 -80.81 16.38
N ARG A 323 48.18 -79.54 16.81
CA ARG A 323 48.61 -78.43 15.95
C ARG A 323 50.07 -78.01 16.09
N ASN A 324 50.64 -78.03 17.30
CA ASN A 324 51.94 -77.38 17.55
C ASN A 324 52.90 -78.14 18.47
N LEU A 325 52.55 -79.37 18.90
CA LEU A 325 53.34 -80.20 19.84
C LEU A 325 54.00 -79.37 20.97
N PRO A 326 53.22 -78.66 21.80
CA PRO A 326 53.72 -77.62 22.70
C PRO A 326 54.45 -78.14 23.95
N CYS A 327 54.47 -79.46 24.17
CA CYS A 327 55.05 -80.10 25.36
C CYS A 327 56.49 -80.57 25.14
N HIS A 328 57.22 -80.83 26.23
CA HIS A 328 58.55 -81.43 26.16
C HIS A 328 58.51 -82.80 25.46
N VAL A 329 59.62 -83.21 24.81
CA VAL A 329 59.72 -84.51 24.12
C VAL A 329 59.42 -85.72 25.03
N ASN A 330 59.71 -85.58 26.33
CA ASN A 330 59.43 -86.58 27.37
C ASN A 330 58.15 -86.28 28.16
N ALA A 331 57.14 -85.67 27.53
CA ALA A 331 55.85 -85.38 28.15
C ALA A 331 54.67 -85.78 27.24
N ASN A 332 53.58 -86.25 27.84
CA ASN A 332 52.30 -86.45 27.16
C ASN A 332 51.50 -85.14 27.15
N CYS A 333 50.99 -84.78 25.97
CA CYS A 333 50.07 -83.67 25.77
C CYS A 333 48.62 -84.16 25.89
N THR A 334 47.81 -83.45 26.67
CA THR A 334 46.36 -83.67 26.76
C THR A 334 45.63 -82.38 26.45
N ASN A 335 44.76 -82.40 25.43
CA ASN A 335 43.96 -81.25 25.06
C ASN A 335 42.87 -80.99 26.11
N THR A 336 42.64 -79.73 26.45
CA THR A 336 41.62 -79.28 27.42
C THR A 336 40.86 -78.08 26.84
N ILE A 337 39.65 -77.79 27.33
CA ILE A 337 38.89 -76.66 26.79
C ILE A 337 39.63 -75.33 27.06
N GLY A 338 40.05 -74.65 25.99
CA GLY A 338 40.77 -73.38 25.98
C GLY A 338 42.27 -73.48 26.28
N SER A 339 42.83 -74.69 26.40
CA SER A 339 44.26 -74.89 26.69
C SER A 339 44.72 -76.34 26.54
N HIS A 340 45.96 -76.64 26.93
CA HIS A 340 46.48 -78.01 27.01
C HIS A 340 47.25 -78.22 28.32
N VAL A 341 47.30 -79.47 28.76
CA VAL A 341 48.09 -79.90 29.91
C VAL A 341 49.18 -80.86 29.45
N CYS A 342 50.42 -80.55 29.80
CA CYS A 342 51.59 -81.40 29.59
C CYS A 342 51.93 -82.17 30.86
N THR A 343 52.14 -83.48 30.77
CA THR A 343 52.53 -84.32 31.91
C THR A 343 53.78 -85.11 31.57
N CYS A 344 54.85 -84.96 32.36
CA CYS A 344 56.10 -85.69 32.10
C CYS A 344 55.86 -87.22 32.13
N HIS A 345 56.53 -87.95 31.24
CA HIS A 345 56.52 -89.40 31.25
C HIS A 345 57.07 -89.94 32.59
N THR A 346 56.65 -91.15 32.96
CA THR A 346 57.11 -91.82 34.17
C THR A 346 58.64 -91.90 34.25
N GLY A 347 59.20 -91.36 35.35
CA GLY A 347 60.65 -91.31 35.58
C GLY A 347 61.28 -89.93 35.42
N TYR A 348 60.54 -88.95 34.88
CA TYR A 348 60.99 -87.55 34.74
C TYR A 348 60.24 -86.63 35.72
N THR A 349 60.87 -85.51 36.09
CA THR A 349 60.24 -84.46 36.91
C THR A 349 60.26 -83.11 36.20
N GLY A 350 59.24 -82.27 36.41
CA GLY A 350 59.14 -80.95 35.79
C GLY A 350 57.70 -80.47 35.59
N ASP A 351 57.53 -79.40 34.81
CA ASP A 351 56.25 -78.74 34.52
C ASP A 351 55.57 -79.25 33.23
N GLY A 352 56.13 -80.29 32.61
CA GLY A 352 55.64 -80.87 31.35
C GLY A 352 56.08 -80.10 30.09
N LYS A 353 56.50 -78.82 30.21
CA LYS A 353 57.19 -78.07 29.15
C LYS A 353 58.70 -78.29 29.20
N SER A 354 59.22 -78.58 30.38
CA SER A 354 60.57 -79.07 30.63
C SER A 354 60.49 -80.31 31.53
N CYS A 355 61.14 -81.40 31.13
CA CYS A 355 61.21 -82.63 31.91
C CYS A 355 62.67 -83.11 31.96
N TRP A 356 63.22 -83.27 33.15
CA TRP A 356 64.61 -83.72 33.39
C TRP A 356 64.68 -84.93 34.31
#